data_AF-A0A7S0G0M5-F1
#
_entry.id   AF-A0A7S0G0M5-F1
#
_cell.length_a   1.000
_cell.length_b   1.000
_cell.length_c   1.000
_cell.angle_alpha   90.00
_cell.angle_beta   90.00
_cell.angle_gamma   90.00
#
_symmetry.space_group_name_H-M   'P 1'
#
loop_
_entity.id
_entity.type
_entity.pdbx_description
1 polymer ?
#
loop_
_entity_poly.entity_id
_entity_poly.type
_entity_poly.pdbx_seq_one_letter_code
_entity_poly.pdbx_strand_id
1 'polypeptide(L)'
;LKTGADSMINLMKFDMGGAATIFGAARAIAHLKIPDVEVHFISASCENMVSGHAYRPGDVLTASNGKTVEVVNTDAEGRMTLGDALVYADQLGVDYIVDVATLTGSVIVGLGNEYAGLFTPHDEIADLLTKAASDTGEKIWRMPFVRAYRKLLDSNIADIK
;
A
#
# COMPACT_ATOMS: atom_id res chain seq x y z
N LEU A 1 -15.10 -5.34 10.88
CA LEU A 1 -14.96 -6.79 11.12
C LEU A 1 -15.31 -7.52 9.83
N LYS A 2 -14.43 -8.42 9.37
CA LYS A 2 -14.64 -9.23 8.17
C LYS A 2 -15.63 -10.36 8.47
N THR A 3 -16.89 -10.22 8.03
CA THR A 3 -17.99 -11.14 8.37
C THR A 3 -18.69 -11.79 7.17
N GLY A 4 -18.43 -11.32 5.94
CA GLY A 4 -19.00 -11.91 4.73
C GLY A 4 -18.49 -13.33 4.46
N ALA A 5 -19.26 -14.13 3.71
CA ALA A 5 -18.91 -15.52 3.37
C ALA A 5 -17.50 -15.65 2.76
N ASP A 6 -17.16 -14.71 1.87
CA ASP A 6 -15.86 -14.67 1.18
C ASP A 6 -14.89 -13.64 1.79
N SER A 7 -15.08 -13.29 3.06
CA SER A 7 -14.25 -12.26 3.71
C SER A 7 -12.83 -12.72 4.07
N MET A 8 -12.57 -14.02 3.99
CA MET A 8 -11.24 -14.63 4.17
C MET A 8 -10.52 -14.23 5.48
N ILE A 9 -11.28 -13.92 6.55
CA ILE A 9 -10.69 -13.43 7.81
C ILE A 9 -9.61 -14.38 8.38
N ASN A 10 -9.78 -15.70 8.19
CA ASN A 10 -8.83 -16.72 8.62
C ASN A 10 -7.48 -16.68 7.88
N LEU A 11 -7.42 -16.00 6.72
CA LEU A 11 -6.18 -15.86 5.95
C LEU A 11 -5.40 -14.60 6.34
N MET A 12 -6.01 -13.60 6.99
CA MET A 12 -5.47 -12.24 7.15
C MET A 12 -4.09 -12.10 7.83
N LYS A 13 -3.50 -13.19 8.34
CA LYS A 13 -2.06 -13.24 8.58
C LYS A 13 -1.21 -12.89 7.35
N PHE A 14 -1.76 -13.04 6.13
CA PHE A 14 -1.06 -12.66 4.89
C PHE A 14 -1.06 -11.15 4.63
N ASP A 15 -1.76 -10.33 5.43
CA ASP A 15 -1.90 -8.89 5.20
C ASP A 15 -0.63 -8.08 5.51
N MET A 16 0.43 -8.77 5.93
CA MET A 16 1.80 -8.27 6.00
C MET A 16 2.65 -8.72 4.79
N GLY A 17 2.02 -9.27 3.75
CA GLY A 17 2.70 -9.83 2.57
C GLY A 17 3.59 -8.81 1.86
N GLY A 18 3.15 -7.54 1.78
CA GLY A 18 3.96 -6.44 1.27
C GLY A 18 5.25 -6.21 2.07
N ALA A 19 5.15 -6.16 3.40
CA ALA A 19 6.31 -6.05 4.27
C ALA A 19 7.25 -7.27 4.15
N ALA A 20 6.69 -8.48 4.01
CA ALA A 20 7.48 -9.68 3.76
C ALA A 20 8.30 -9.60 2.47
N THR A 21 7.69 -9.10 1.39
CA THR A 21 8.37 -8.85 0.11
C THR A 21 9.51 -7.85 0.26
N ILE A 22 9.27 -6.72 0.93
CA ILE A 22 10.27 -5.65 1.15
C ILE A 22 11.45 -6.18 1.97
N PHE A 23 11.22 -6.93 3.06
CA PHE A 23 12.31 -7.51 3.85
C PHE A 23 13.02 -8.66 3.14
N GLY A 24 12.33 -9.40 2.27
CA GLY A 24 12.94 -10.36 1.35
C GLY A 24 13.91 -9.68 0.39
N ALA A 25 13.51 -8.56 -0.21
CA ALA A 25 14.36 -7.73 -1.06
C ALA A 25 15.56 -7.16 -0.27
N ALA A 26 15.34 -6.68 0.96
CA ALA A 26 16.41 -6.20 1.84
C ALA A 26 17.50 -7.25 2.06
N ARG A 27 17.09 -8.48 2.35
CA ARG A 27 18.02 -9.61 2.50
C ARG A 27 18.80 -9.87 1.21
N ALA A 28 18.14 -9.90 0.05
CA ALA A 28 18.79 -10.14 -1.23
C ALA A 28 19.81 -9.04 -1.57
N ILE A 29 19.42 -7.77 -1.43
CA ILE A 29 20.27 -6.60 -1.69
C ILE A 29 21.49 -6.61 -0.76
N ALA A 30 21.31 -6.90 0.54
CA ALA A 30 22.40 -6.99 1.49
C ALA A 30 23.42 -8.09 1.14
N HIS A 31 22.96 -9.22 0.57
CA HIS A 31 23.84 -10.29 0.10
C HIS A 31 24.60 -9.93 -1.18
N LEU A 32 23.95 -9.22 -2.11
CA LEU A 32 24.53 -8.82 -3.39
C LEU A 32 25.53 -7.67 -3.26
N LYS A 33 25.40 -6.84 -2.20
CA LYS A 33 26.29 -5.68 -1.94
C LYS A 33 26.39 -4.76 -3.16
N ILE A 34 25.24 -4.37 -3.69
CA ILE A 34 25.13 -3.49 -4.86
C ILE A 34 25.81 -2.15 -4.51
N PRO A 35 26.83 -1.71 -5.28
CA PRO A 35 27.49 -0.43 -5.03
C PRO A 35 26.61 0.74 -5.47
N ASP A 36 26.92 1.92 -4.96
CA ASP A 36 26.36 3.20 -5.43
C ASP A 36 24.83 3.33 -5.34
N VAL A 37 24.20 2.60 -4.41
CA VAL A 37 22.76 2.70 -4.12
C VAL A 37 22.51 2.81 -2.61
N GLU A 38 21.57 3.66 -2.24
CA GLU A 38 21.01 3.75 -0.89
C GLU A 38 19.55 3.27 -0.93
N VAL A 39 19.19 2.33 -0.07
CA VAL A 39 17.84 1.75 -0.06
C VAL A 39 17.29 1.75 1.36
N HIS A 40 16.12 2.37 1.52
CA HIS A 40 15.38 2.40 2.78
C HIS A 40 14.25 1.36 2.75
N PHE A 41 14.25 0.43 3.70
CA PHE A 41 13.21 -0.59 3.84
C PHE A 41 12.27 -0.20 4.98
N ILE A 42 11.05 0.25 4.66
CA ILE A 42 10.12 0.88 5.60
C ILE A 42 8.85 0.04 5.72
N SER A 43 8.37 -0.16 6.95
CA SER A 43 7.10 -0.82 7.24
C SER A 43 6.45 -0.21 8.48
N ALA A 44 5.25 0.38 8.32
CA ALA A 44 4.41 0.84 9.42
C ALA A 44 3.57 -0.33 9.97
N SER A 45 4.22 -1.25 10.68
CA SER A 45 3.59 -2.49 11.14
C SER A 45 2.67 -2.28 12.35
N CYS A 46 1.44 -2.79 12.25
CA CYS A 46 0.46 -2.84 13.34
C CYS A 46 -0.50 -4.02 13.13
N GLU A 47 -1.44 -4.22 14.07
CA GLU A 47 -2.54 -5.17 13.95
C GLU A 47 -3.88 -4.42 14.02
N ASN A 48 -4.82 -4.76 13.13
CA ASN A 48 -6.14 -4.14 13.09
C ASN A 48 -7.16 -4.96 13.89
N MET A 49 -7.49 -4.50 15.09
CA MET A 49 -8.26 -5.27 16.08
C MET A 49 -9.52 -4.55 16.56
N VAL A 50 -10.51 -5.34 16.95
CA VAL A 50 -11.68 -4.84 17.68
C VAL A 50 -11.35 -4.76 19.16
N SER A 51 -11.51 -3.58 19.75
CA SER A 51 -11.20 -3.31 21.15
C SER A 51 -12.01 -2.10 21.63
N GLY A 52 -12.15 -1.93 22.95
CA GLY A 52 -12.67 -0.69 23.53
C GLY A 52 -11.79 0.55 23.23
N HIS A 53 -10.56 0.34 22.78
CA HIS A 53 -9.62 1.39 22.36
C HIS A 53 -9.48 1.52 20.83
N ALA A 54 -10.25 0.75 20.05
CA ALA A 54 -10.17 0.82 18.59
C ALA A 54 -10.73 2.15 18.06
N TYR A 55 -10.10 2.67 17.01
CA TYR A 55 -10.67 3.74 16.20
C TYR A 55 -11.95 3.26 15.50
N ARG A 56 -12.84 4.20 15.22
CA ARG A 56 -14.24 3.93 14.84
C ARG A 56 -14.52 4.38 13.42
N PRO A 57 -15.47 3.74 12.71
CA PRO A 57 -16.06 4.34 11.53
C PRO A 57 -16.63 5.74 11.87
N GLY A 58 -16.24 6.74 11.09
CA GLY A 58 -16.57 8.15 11.29
C GLY A 58 -15.56 8.97 12.09
N ASP A 59 -14.52 8.35 12.67
CA ASP A 59 -13.44 9.12 13.30
C ASP A 59 -12.71 9.95 12.23
N VAL A 60 -12.31 11.18 12.58
CA VAL A 60 -11.42 12.02 11.77
C VAL A 60 -10.03 11.98 12.39
N LEU A 61 -9.08 11.39 11.67
CA LEU A 61 -7.70 11.23 12.11
C LEU A 61 -6.78 12.20 11.36
N THR A 62 -5.70 12.64 11.99
CA THR A 62 -4.72 13.55 11.37
C THR A 62 -3.47 12.77 11.01
N ALA A 63 -3.12 12.74 9.73
CA ALA A 63 -1.86 12.17 9.25
C ALA A 63 -0.67 13.07 9.63
N SER A 64 0.54 12.52 9.61
CA SER A 64 1.80 13.20 9.93
C SER A 64 2.11 14.44 9.07
N ASN A 65 1.51 14.54 7.87
CA ASN A 65 1.59 15.73 7.02
C ASN A 65 0.51 16.79 7.33
N GLY A 66 -0.24 16.63 8.43
CA GLY A 66 -1.29 17.56 8.88
C GLY A 66 -2.64 17.40 8.19
N LYS A 67 -2.77 16.52 7.19
CA LYS A 67 -4.06 16.27 6.53
C LYS A 67 -4.99 15.46 7.41
N THR A 68 -6.27 15.83 7.39
CA THR A 68 -7.33 15.12 8.10
C THR A 68 -8.03 14.10 7.20
N VAL A 69 -8.28 12.90 7.73
CA VAL A 69 -8.89 11.77 7.01
C VAL A 69 -10.13 11.29 7.78
N GLU A 70 -11.28 11.31 7.13
CA GLU A 70 -12.52 10.69 7.63
C GLU A 70 -12.48 9.18 7.39
N VAL A 71 -12.48 8.40 8.47
CA VAL A 71 -12.44 6.93 8.39
C VAL A 71 -13.83 6.38 8.09
N VAL A 72 -14.19 6.24 6.82
CA VAL A 72 -15.50 5.68 6.42
C VAL A 72 -15.59 4.15 6.60
N ASN A 73 -14.47 3.45 6.61
CA ASN A 73 -14.39 2.01 6.81
C ASN A 73 -13.05 1.63 7.49
N THR A 74 -13.11 1.01 8.67
CA THR A 74 -11.92 0.59 9.43
C THR A 74 -11.24 -0.67 8.87
N ASP A 75 -11.84 -1.33 7.88
CA ASP A 75 -11.24 -2.44 7.11
C ASP A 75 -10.46 -1.92 5.86
N ALA A 76 -10.32 -0.60 5.77
CA ALA A 76 -9.44 0.08 4.83
C ALA A 76 -8.24 0.71 5.57
N GLU A 77 -7.74 0.02 6.59
CA GLU A 77 -6.62 0.42 7.45
C GLU A 77 -5.28 0.52 6.71
N GLY A 78 -5.05 -0.34 5.71
CA GLY A 78 -3.75 -0.44 5.07
C GLY A 78 -3.32 0.87 4.39
N ARG A 79 -4.28 1.64 3.85
CA ARG A 79 -3.98 2.96 3.28
C ARG A 79 -3.69 4.03 4.35
N MET A 80 -4.16 3.83 5.58
CA MET A 80 -3.90 4.74 6.70
C MET A 80 -2.45 4.59 7.16
N THR A 81 -1.99 3.35 7.36
CA THR A 81 -0.60 3.07 7.73
C THR A 81 0.37 3.45 6.60
N LEU A 82 0.03 3.16 5.35
CA LEU A 82 0.81 3.58 4.18
C LEU A 82 0.85 5.11 4.03
N GLY A 83 -0.24 5.82 4.36
CA GLY A 83 -0.27 7.27 4.29
C GLY A 83 0.86 7.93 5.08
N ASP A 84 1.06 7.51 6.33
CA ASP A 84 2.16 8.00 7.16
C ASP A 84 3.53 7.43 6.75
N ALA A 85 3.59 6.17 6.32
CA ALA A 85 4.84 5.58 5.83
C ALA A 85 5.37 6.30 4.58
N LEU A 86 4.48 6.71 3.67
CA LEU A 86 4.83 7.46 2.47
C LEU A 86 5.29 8.89 2.81
N VAL A 87 4.64 9.56 3.76
CA VAL A 87 5.10 10.87 4.26
C VAL A 87 6.49 10.75 4.88
N TYR A 88 6.73 9.70 5.68
CA TYR A 88 8.06 9.44 6.25
C TYR A 88 9.10 9.18 5.15
N ALA A 89 8.78 8.35 4.16
CA ALA A 89 9.68 8.05 3.05
C ALA A 89 10.04 9.29 2.21
N ASP A 90 9.07 10.17 1.95
CA ASP A 90 9.26 11.43 1.22
C ASP A 90 10.25 12.37 1.95
N GLN A 91 10.19 12.41 3.28
CA GLN A 91 11.11 13.21 4.11
C GLN A 91 12.56 12.75 4.05
N LEU A 92 12.83 11.51 3.61
CA LEU A 92 14.19 11.00 3.44
C LEU A 92 14.88 11.55 2.17
N GLY A 93 14.12 12.21 1.27
CA GLY A 93 14.68 12.81 0.06
C GLY A 93 15.18 11.78 -0.97
N VAL A 94 14.52 10.63 -1.05
CA VAL A 94 14.86 9.55 -1.98
C VAL A 94 14.44 9.86 -3.43
N ASP A 95 15.12 9.25 -4.41
CA ASP A 95 14.79 9.42 -5.83
C ASP A 95 13.49 8.71 -6.23
N TYR A 96 13.22 7.56 -5.61
CA TYR A 96 12.07 6.71 -5.92
C TYR A 96 11.44 6.15 -4.64
N ILE A 97 10.11 6.13 -4.61
CA ILE A 97 9.31 5.43 -3.60
C ILE A 97 8.46 4.38 -4.30
N VAL A 98 8.61 3.12 -3.88
CA VAL A 98 7.81 1.99 -4.35
C VAL A 98 7.19 1.31 -3.14
N ASP A 99 5.87 1.33 -3.04
CA ASP A 99 5.12 0.57 -2.04
C ASP A 99 4.59 -0.76 -2.62
N VAL A 100 4.54 -1.78 -1.77
CA VAL A 100 3.98 -3.10 -2.10
C VAL A 100 3.01 -3.46 -0.98
N ALA A 101 1.75 -3.74 -1.32
CA ALA A 101 0.71 -3.96 -0.32
C ALA A 101 -0.41 -4.90 -0.80
N THR A 102 -0.96 -5.67 0.13
CA THR A 102 -2.18 -6.49 -0.02
C THR A 102 -3.44 -5.63 0.11
N LEU A 103 -3.51 -4.53 -0.64
CA LEU A 103 -4.37 -3.39 -0.28
C LEU A 103 -5.87 -3.59 -0.56
N THR A 104 -6.23 -4.31 -1.62
CA THR A 104 -7.64 -4.47 -2.00
C THR A 104 -7.93 -5.85 -2.57
N GLY A 105 -9.09 -6.40 -2.24
CA GLY A 105 -9.65 -7.57 -2.94
C GLY A 105 -10.06 -7.25 -4.38
N SER A 106 -10.29 -5.98 -4.73
CA SER A 106 -10.70 -5.56 -6.07
C SER A 106 -9.62 -5.81 -7.14
N VAL A 107 -8.33 -5.77 -6.77
CA VAL A 107 -7.25 -6.16 -7.69
C VAL A 107 -7.37 -7.62 -8.08
N ILE A 108 -7.73 -8.51 -7.14
CA ILE A 108 -7.96 -9.94 -7.41
C ILE A 108 -9.17 -10.12 -8.35
N VAL A 109 -10.25 -9.37 -8.13
CA VAL A 109 -11.42 -9.40 -9.02
C VAL A 109 -11.06 -8.97 -10.44
N GLY A 110 -10.20 -7.96 -10.60
CA GLY A 110 -9.83 -7.41 -11.91
C GLY A 110 -8.76 -8.22 -12.66
N LEU A 111 -7.74 -8.72 -11.97
CA LEU A 111 -6.55 -9.34 -12.56
C LEU A 111 -6.39 -10.84 -12.23
N GLY A 112 -7.25 -11.39 -11.38
CA GLY A 112 -7.12 -12.75 -10.86
C GLY A 112 -6.00 -12.88 -9.82
N ASN A 113 -5.54 -14.11 -9.60
CA ASN A 113 -4.53 -14.43 -8.58
C ASN A 113 -3.09 -14.45 -9.10
N GLU A 114 -2.90 -14.24 -10.40
CA GLU A 114 -1.60 -14.41 -11.07
C GLU A 114 -0.87 -13.08 -11.30
N TYR A 115 -1.60 -11.97 -11.45
CA TYR A 115 -1.03 -10.66 -11.75
C TYR A 115 -1.24 -9.69 -10.60
N ALA A 116 -0.19 -8.98 -10.19
CA ALA A 116 -0.29 -7.82 -9.31
C ALA A 116 -0.69 -6.57 -10.10
N GLY A 117 -1.45 -5.67 -9.48
CA GLY A 117 -1.79 -4.37 -10.06
C GLY A 117 -0.70 -3.34 -9.79
N LEU A 118 -0.15 -2.74 -10.84
CA LEU A 118 0.80 -1.63 -10.77
C LEU A 118 0.08 -0.31 -11.00
N PHE A 119 0.18 0.62 -10.05
CA PHE A 119 -0.40 1.96 -10.15
C PHE A 119 0.69 3.01 -10.03
N THR A 120 0.86 3.85 -11.04
CA THR A 120 1.77 5.00 -10.96
C THR A 120 1.39 6.04 -12.02
N PRO A 121 1.47 7.35 -11.69
CA PRO A 121 1.33 8.42 -12.67
C PRO A 121 2.59 8.62 -13.52
N HIS A 122 3.70 7.94 -13.21
CA HIS A 122 4.99 8.11 -13.88
C HIS A 122 5.30 6.93 -14.82
N ASP A 123 5.48 7.21 -16.10
CA ASP A 123 5.76 6.18 -17.12
C ASP A 123 7.12 5.51 -16.90
N GLU A 124 8.14 6.29 -16.52
CA GLU A 124 9.50 5.79 -16.27
C GLU A 124 9.52 4.67 -15.21
N ILE A 125 8.92 4.90 -14.04
CA ILE A 125 8.83 3.89 -12.98
C ILE A 125 8.02 2.68 -13.44
N ALA A 126 6.97 2.90 -14.24
CA ALA A 126 6.15 1.80 -14.74
C ALA A 126 6.94 0.87 -15.67
N ASP A 127 7.75 1.44 -16.55
CA ASP A 127 8.59 0.70 -17.49
C ASP A 127 9.71 -0.04 -16.76
N LEU A 128 10.36 0.61 -15.78
CA LEU A 128 11.39 -0.01 -14.93
C LEU A 128 10.83 -1.23 -14.18
N LEU A 129 9.67 -1.10 -13.54
CA LEU A 129 9.04 -2.20 -12.79
C LEU A 129 8.54 -3.31 -13.72
N THR A 130 7.99 -2.96 -14.89
CA THR A 130 7.50 -3.94 -15.86
C THR A 130 8.65 -4.75 -16.45
N LYS A 131 9.78 -4.10 -16.73
CA LYS A 131 11.01 -4.78 -17.15
C LYS A 131 11.53 -5.69 -16.04
N ALA A 132 11.62 -5.20 -14.80
CA ALA A 132 12.09 -6.00 -13.67
C ALA A 132 11.22 -7.25 -13.45
N ALA A 133 9.89 -7.11 -13.54
CA ALA A 133 8.96 -8.22 -13.45
C ALA A 133 9.18 -9.25 -14.58
N SER A 134 9.40 -8.79 -15.82
CA SER A 134 9.74 -9.68 -16.94
C SER A 134 11.05 -10.43 -16.71
N ASP A 135 12.07 -9.78 -16.15
CA ASP A 135 13.38 -10.39 -15.89
C ASP A 135 13.33 -11.42 -14.74
N THR A 136 12.46 -11.23 -13.75
CA THR A 136 12.26 -12.16 -12.63
C THR A 136 11.21 -13.24 -12.88
N GLY A 137 10.39 -13.08 -13.92
CA GLY A 137 9.23 -13.95 -14.19
C GLY A 137 8.01 -13.66 -13.32
N GLU A 138 8.04 -12.59 -12.52
CA GLU A 138 6.87 -12.11 -11.79
C GLU A 138 5.91 -11.36 -12.74
N LYS A 139 4.62 -11.37 -12.41
CA LYS A 139 3.58 -10.83 -13.28
C LYS A 139 2.96 -9.59 -12.64
N ILE A 140 3.16 -8.45 -13.29
CA ILE A 140 2.50 -7.19 -12.93
C ILE A 140 1.75 -6.64 -14.14
N TRP A 141 0.66 -5.92 -13.89
CA TRP A 141 -0.12 -5.25 -14.94
C TRP A 141 -0.37 -3.80 -14.56
N ARG A 142 0.00 -2.88 -15.46
CA ARG A 142 -0.21 -1.44 -15.22
C ARG A 142 -1.70 -1.11 -15.31
N MET A 143 -2.24 -0.61 -14.22
CA MET A 143 -3.62 -0.17 -14.08
C MET A 143 -3.73 1.36 -14.29
N PRO A 144 -4.86 1.85 -14.81
CA PRO A 144 -5.04 3.28 -15.06
C PRO A 144 -5.20 4.07 -13.75
N PHE A 145 -4.51 5.21 -13.65
CA PHE A 145 -4.69 6.17 -12.56
C PHE A 145 -5.76 7.20 -12.93
N VAL A 146 -7.04 6.81 -12.81
CA VAL A 146 -8.18 7.59 -13.32
C VAL A 146 -8.47 8.80 -12.43
N ARG A 147 -7.98 9.99 -12.85
CA ARG A 147 -8.12 11.25 -12.10
C ARG A 147 -9.57 11.62 -11.74
N ALA A 148 -10.54 11.26 -12.59
CA ALA A 148 -11.95 11.55 -12.36
C ALA A 148 -12.48 10.93 -11.05
N TYR A 149 -11.89 9.83 -10.58
CA TYR A 149 -12.30 9.16 -9.34
C TYR A 149 -11.84 9.88 -8.08
N ARG A 150 -10.92 10.85 -8.16
CA ARG A 150 -10.46 11.61 -6.97
C ARG A 150 -11.62 12.31 -6.25
N LYS A 151 -12.60 12.83 -6.99
CA LYS A 151 -13.78 13.49 -6.40
C LYS A 151 -14.60 12.58 -5.50
N LEU A 152 -14.52 11.25 -5.70
CA LEU A 152 -15.21 10.28 -4.83
C LEU A 152 -14.63 10.24 -3.42
N LEU A 153 -13.42 10.76 -3.22
CA LEU A 153 -12.71 10.83 -1.93
C LEU A 153 -12.93 12.16 -1.19
N ASP A 154 -13.77 13.06 -1.70
CA ASP A 154 -14.07 14.32 -1.00
C ASP A 154 -14.91 14.04 0.26
N SER A 155 -14.47 14.59 1.40
CA SER A 155 -15.18 14.55 2.68
C SER A 155 -15.90 15.88 2.95
N ASN A 156 -16.98 15.82 3.73
CA ASN A 156 -17.69 17.01 4.20
C ASN A 156 -17.14 17.55 5.54
N ILE A 157 -16.31 16.78 6.24
CA ILE A 157 -15.86 17.06 7.61
C ILE A 157 -14.34 16.95 7.80
N ALA A 158 -13.62 16.44 6.80
CA ALA A 158 -12.16 16.29 6.76
C ALA A 158 -11.62 16.69 5.38
N ASP A 159 -10.30 16.69 5.20
CA ASP A 159 -9.68 17.02 3.90
C ASP A 159 -9.91 15.91 2.85
N ILE A 160 -10.10 14.66 3.28
CA ILE A 160 -10.31 13.47 2.44
C ILE A 160 -11.02 12.35 3.23
N LYS A 161 -11.58 11.36 2.52
CA LYS A 161 -12.09 10.08 3.07
C LYS A 161 -11.54 8.87 2.31
#